data_AF-A0A7S2YUV2-F1
#
_entry.id   AF-A0A7S2YUV2-F1
#
_cell.length_a   1.000
_cell.length_b   1.000
_cell.length_c   1.000
_cell.angle_alpha   90.00
_cell.angle_beta   90.00
_cell.angle_gamma   90.00
#
_symmetry.space_group_name_H-M   'P 1'
#
loop_
_entity.id
_entity.type
_entity.pdbx_description
1 polymer ?
#
loop_
_entity_poly.entity_id
_entity_poly.type
_entity_poly.pdbx_seq_one_letter_code
_entity_poly.pdbx_strand_id
1 'polypeptide(L)'
;CIMAISERPPKPTKKWILSISPKGVIVVDDGAKRALLSRKSLFAAGIVSISGTFSSQDAVQVMDLEENEIARGLVNYNSSDIPKLLGKSSQDYEEALGFHGPEEILYRYNIVRTSHRTGSLTVALSLNDLTTIPSPEGNRDEDSDSG
;
A
#
# COMPACT_ATOMS: atom_id res chain seq x y z
N CYS A 1 6.49 13.47 47.47
CA CYS A 1 5.55 12.82 46.55
C CYS A 1 5.89 13.18 45.10
N ILE A 2 6.35 12.17 44.36
CA ILE A 2 6.16 11.84 42.94
C ILE A 2 5.62 12.96 42.03
N MET A 3 6.46 13.44 41.10
CA MET A 3 6.01 13.87 39.78
C MET A 3 6.47 12.79 38.80
N ALA A 4 5.60 11.79 38.56
CA ALA A 4 5.87 10.76 37.57
C ALA A 4 5.77 11.40 36.19
N ILE A 5 6.92 11.73 35.61
CA ILE A 5 7.03 12.04 34.19
C ILE A 5 6.63 10.75 33.48
N SER A 6 5.43 10.73 32.87
CA SER A 6 4.94 9.58 32.10
C SER A 6 5.76 9.48 30.81
N GLU A 7 6.98 8.96 30.93
CA GLU A 7 7.79 8.53 29.79
C GLU A 7 7.16 7.24 29.23
N ARG A 8 6.03 7.39 28.55
CA ARG A 8 5.44 6.26 27.81
C ARG A 8 6.50 5.81 26.80
N PRO A 9 6.89 4.52 26.82
CA PRO A 9 7.88 4.04 25.88
C PRO A 9 7.41 4.36 24.44
N PRO A 10 8.32 4.76 23.54
CA PRO A 10 7.96 5.08 22.16
C PRO A 10 7.19 3.90 21.58
N LYS A 11 5.93 4.12 21.19
CA LYS A 11 5.06 3.06 20.67
C LYS A 11 5.80 2.34 19.54
N PRO A 12 6.00 1.02 19.62
CA PRO A 12 6.75 0.29 18.61
C PRO A 12 6.02 0.43 17.27
N THR A 13 6.78 0.78 16.23
CA THR A 13 6.24 0.85 14.87
C THR A 13 5.74 -0.52 14.46
N LYS A 14 4.51 -0.59 13.95
CA LYS A 14 3.83 -1.83 13.58
C LYS A 14 4.40 -2.44 12.29
N LYS A 15 5.61 -3.01 12.36
CA LYS A 15 6.29 -3.60 11.19
C LYS A 15 5.49 -4.70 10.47
N TRP A 16 4.58 -5.37 11.17
CA TRP A 16 3.68 -6.38 10.60
C TRP A 16 2.78 -5.86 9.48
N ILE A 17 2.59 -4.53 9.36
CA ILE A 17 1.86 -3.91 8.25
C ILE A 17 2.48 -4.28 6.89
N LEU A 18 3.80 -4.49 6.82
CA LEU A 18 4.47 -4.92 5.60
C LEU A 18 4.14 -6.36 5.20
N SER A 19 3.71 -7.19 6.14
CA SER A 19 3.37 -8.60 5.92
C SER A 19 1.94 -8.79 5.41
N ILE A 20 1.14 -7.73 5.36
CA ILE A 20 -0.25 -7.79 4.91
C ILE A 20 -0.37 -7.27 3.49
N SER A 21 -1.22 -7.94 2.71
CA SER A 21 -1.59 -7.49 1.37
C SER A 21 -2.37 -6.17 1.45
N PRO A 22 -1.86 -5.10 0.84
CA PRO A 22 -2.55 -3.82 0.81
C PRO A 22 -3.83 -3.94 -0.01
N LYS A 23 -4.92 -3.35 0.48
CA LYS A 23 -6.24 -3.38 -0.19
C LYS A 23 -6.48 -2.17 -1.08
N GLY A 24 -5.61 -1.17 -1.00
CA GLY A 24 -5.68 0.02 -1.84
C GLY A 24 -4.41 0.83 -1.82
N VAL A 25 -4.45 1.91 -2.60
CA VAL A 25 -3.34 2.82 -2.89
C VAL A 25 -3.80 4.24 -2.59
N ILE A 26 -2.93 5.01 -1.96
CA ILE A 26 -3.08 6.45 -1.71
C ILE A 26 -1.90 7.15 -2.37
N VAL A 27 -2.18 8.06 -3.29
CA VAL A 27 -1.17 8.92 -3.91
C VAL A 27 -1.09 10.21 -3.12
N VAL A 28 0.12 10.61 -2.78
CA VAL A 28 0.39 11.81 -1.97
C VAL A 28 1.21 12.84 -2.71
N ASP A 29 1.07 14.10 -2.32
CA ASP A 29 1.89 15.20 -2.84
C ASP A 29 3.32 15.18 -2.27
N ASP A 30 4.18 16.05 -2.81
CA ASP A 30 5.56 16.19 -2.34
C ASP A 30 5.66 16.67 -0.89
N GLY A 31 4.68 17.45 -0.41
CA GLY A 31 4.62 17.92 0.98
C GLY A 31 4.40 16.77 1.96
N ALA A 32 3.44 15.91 1.66
CA ALA A 32 3.12 14.70 2.36
C ALA A 32 4.25 13.68 2.25
N LYS A 33 4.88 13.50 1.08
CA LYS A 33 6.11 12.70 0.91
C LYS A 33 7.18 13.13 1.92
N ARG A 34 7.50 14.43 1.99
CA ARG A 34 8.46 14.97 2.99
C ARG A 34 8.00 14.75 4.44
N ALA A 35 6.71 14.89 4.70
CA ALA A 35 6.12 14.65 6.03
C ALA A 35 6.28 13.19 6.46
N LEU A 36 6.01 12.23 5.57
CA LEU A 36 6.18 10.79 5.78
C LEU A 36 7.64 10.42 6.02
N LEU A 37 8.57 11.01 5.26
CA LEU A 37 10.01 10.85 5.48
C LEU A 37 10.43 11.33 6.88
N SER A 38 9.78 12.39 7.37
CA SER A 38 9.97 12.97 8.71
C SER A 38 9.18 12.26 9.83
N ARG A 39 8.56 11.10 9.55
CA ARG A 39 7.68 10.34 10.46
C ARG A 39 6.49 11.13 11.02
N LYS A 40 5.92 12.04 10.23
CA LYS A 40 4.66 12.72 10.56
C LYS A 40 3.45 11.88 10.12
N SER A 41 2.29 12.18 10.71
CA SER A 41 1.02 11.61 10.26
C SER A 41 0.63 12.17 8.88
N LEU A 42 -0.20 11.44 8.15
CA LEU A 42 -0.77 11.88 6.88
C LEU A 42 -2.17 12.47 7.12
N PHE A 43 -2.39 13.67 6.60
CA PHE A 43 -3.67 14.39 6.65
C PHE A 43 -4.31 14.43 5.27
N ALA A 44 -5.62 14.68 5.19
CA ALA A 44 -6.34 14.71 3.91
C ALA A 44 -5.83 15.80 2.95
N ALA A 45 -5.26 16.89 3.48
CA ALA A 45 -4.68 17.98 2.69
C ALA A 45 -3.53 17.52 1.76
N GLY A 46 -2.82 16.45 2.11
CA GLY A 46 -1.67 15.95 1.33
C GLY A 46 -1.98 14.73 0.46
N ILE A 47 -3.26 14.35 0.33
CA ILE A 47 -3.71 13.23 -0.51
C ILE A 47 -4.16 13.77 -1.86
N VAL A 48 -3.61 13.22 -2.93
CA VAL A 48 -3.91 13.61 -4.32
C VAL A 48 -5.03 12.75 -4.88
N SER A 49 -4.91 11.43 -4.69
CA SER A 49 -5.91 10.48 -5.15
C SER A 49 -5.87 9.20 -4.31
N ILE A 50 -6.95 8.43 -4.39
CA ILE A 50 -7.05 7.11 -3.79
C ILE A 50 -7.52 6.10 -4.83
N SER A 51 -7.14 4.84 -4.67
CA SER A 51 -7.56 3.74 -5.52
C SER A 51 -7.73 2.46 -4.71
N GLY A 52 -8.67 1.61 -5.11
CA GLY A 52 -9.04 0.40 -4.39
C GLY A 52 -10.13 0.60 -3.35
N THR A 53 -10.53 -0.51 -2.72
CA THR A 53 -11.62 -0.55 -1.74
C THR A 53 -11.07 -1.04 -0.41
N PHE A 54 -11.14 -0.19 0.60
CA PHE A 54 -10.59 -0.46 1.92
C PHE A 54 -11.43 0.19 2.99
N SER A 55 -11.43 -0.41 4.17
CA SER A 55 -12.13 0.06 5.35
C SER A 55 -11.16 0.57 6.40
N SER A 56 -11.68 1.23 7.43
CA SER A 56 -10.89 1.59 8.62
C SER A 56 -10.07 0.40 9.12
N GLN A 57 -8.81 0.66 9.48
CA GLN A 57 -7.78 -0.29 9.90
C GLN A 57 -7.23 -1.24 8.83
N ASP A 58 -7.61 -1.08 7.56
CA ASP A 58 -6.99 -1.83 6.48
C ASP A 58 -5.62 -1.26 6.08
N ALA A 59 -4.76 -2.14 5.58
CA ALA A 59 -3.45 -1.76 5.06
C ALA A 59 -3.58 -1.17 3.65
N VAL A 60 -2.93 -0.03 3.43
CA VAL A 60 -2.84 0.65 2.13
C VAL A 60 -1.39 0.97 1.77
N GLN A 61 -1.12 0.99 0.47
CA GLN A 61 0.13 1.52 -0.08
C GLN A 61 0.05 3.03 -0.19
N VAL A 62 1.16 3.70 0.11
CA VAL A 62 1.33 5.13 -0.06
C VAL A 62 2.38 5.37 -1.15
N MET A 63 1.94 5.93 -2.26
CA MET A 63 2.76 6.22 -3.43
C MET A 63 2.95 7.73 -3.59
N ASP A 64 4.07 8.14 -4.19
CA ASP A 64 4.20 9.52 -4.69
C ASP A 64 3.57 9.69 -6.08
N LEU A 65 3.63 10.93 -6.57
CA LEU A 65 3.28 11.32 -7.93
C LEU A 65 4.12 10.62 -9.02
N GLU A 66 5.25 10.04 -8.66
CA GLU A 66 6.12 9.26 -9.56
C GLU A 66 5.80 7.75 -9.48
N GLU A 67 4.69 7.38 -8.83
CA GLU A 67 4.22 6.01 -8.62
C GLU A 67 5.18 5.12 -7.80
N ASN A 68 6.09 5.72 -7.04
CA ASN A 68 7.00 5.00 -6.16
C ASN A 68 6.36 4.75 -4.78
N GLU A 69 6.36 3.50 -4.33
CA GLU A 69 5.87 3.14 -2.98
C GLU A 69 6.80 3.67 -1.86
N ILE A 70 6.38 4.70 -1.14
CA ILE A 70 7.18 5.34 -0.07
C ILE A 70 6.93 4.69 1.30
N ALA A 71 5.68 4.24 1.51
CA ALA A 71 5.28 3.64 2.78
C ALA A 71 4.06 2.74 2.62
N ARG A 72 3.80 1.92 3.64
CA ARG A 72 2.50 1.30 3.90
C ARG A 72 1.96 1.79 5.23
N GLY A 73 0.65 1.89 5.34
CA GLY A 73 0.03 2.22 6.62
C GLY A 73 -1.39 1.70 6.78
N LEU A 74 -1.90 1.83 8.01
CA LEU A 74 -3.30 1.54 8.31
C LEU A 74 -4.11 2.83 8.22
N VAL A 75 -5.20 2.79 7.46
CA VAL A 75 -6.12 3.92 7.32
C VAL A 75 -7.06 4.03 8.51
N ASN A 76 -7.43 5.26 8.88
CA ASN A 76 -8.47 5.50 9.88
C ASN A 76 -9.88 5.57 9.27
N TYR A 77 -9.97 5.86 7.97
CA TYR A 77 -11.23 6.11 7.24
C TYR A 77 -11.41 5.12 6.09
N ASN A 78 -12.67 4.93 5.68
CA ASN A 78 -13.02 4.09 4.53
C ASN A 78 -12.70 4.82 3.22
N SER A 79 -12.50 4.06 2.15
CA SER A 79 -12.25 4.62 0.81
C SER A 79 -13.38 5.53 0.31
N SER A 80 -14.62 5.34 0.75
CA SER A 80 -15.76 6.20 0.40
C SER A 80 -15.77 7.56 1.10
N ASP A 81 -15.06 7.68 2.23
CA ASP A 81 -15.11 8.87 3.09
C ASP A 81 -13.94 9.80 2.85
N ILE A 82 -12.75 9.24 2.54
CA ILE A 82 -11.55 10.03 2.23
C ILE A 82 -11.79 11.10 1.15
N PRO A 83 -12.48 10.83 0.02
CA PRO A 83 -12.75 11.84 -1.00
C PRO A 83 -13.52 13.06 -0.48
N LYS A 84 -14.37 12.88 0.54
CA LYS A 84 -15.15 13.96 1.17
C LYS A 84 -14.31 14.84 2.08
N LEU A 85 -13.14 14.35 2.51
CA LEU A 85 -12.19 15.01 3.40
C LEU A 85 -11.05 15.71 2.63
N LEU A 86 -10.85 15.38 1.36
CA LEU A 86 -9.79 15.97 0.55
C LEU A 86 -9.93 17.49 0.51
N GLY A 87 -8.82 18.20 0.78
CA GLY A 87 -8.78 19.67 0.80
C GLY A 87 -9.49 20.33 1.98
N LYS A 88 -10.04 19.56 2.94
CA LYS A 88 -10.68 20.10 4.14
C LYS A 88 -9.73 20.19 5.32
N SER A 89 -10.02 21.13 6.23
CA SER A 89 -9.33 21.19 7.51
C SER A 89 -9.91 20.15 8.47
N SER A 90 -9.17 19.79 9.52
CA SER A 90 -9.64 18.83 10.51
C SER A 90 -10.92 19.27 11.24
N GLN A 91 -11.18 20.58 11.30
CA GLN A 91 -12.41 21.15 11.87
C GLN A 91 -13.64 20.87 11.00
N ASP A 92 -13.47 20.73 9.69
CA ASP A 92 -14.57 20.50 8.75
C ASP A 92 -14.90 19.00 8.60
N TYR A 93 -14.14 18.11 9.23
CA TYR A 93 -14.36 16.66 9.13
C TYR A 93 -15.69 16.23 9.75
N GLU A 94 -16.04 16.82 10.89
CA GLU A 94 -17.28 16.50 11.59
C GLU A 94 -18.51 16.90 10.76
N GLU A 95 -18.46 18.06 10.10
CA GLU A 95 -19.52 18.50 9.18
C GLU A 95 -19.59 17.61 7.93
N ALA A 96 -18.44 17.18 7.40
CA ALA A 96 -18.36 16.36 6.21
C ALA A 96 -18.86 14.91 6.41
N LEU A 97 -18.65 14.35 7.61
CA LEU A 97 -18.92 12.94 7.92
C LEU A 97 -20.11 12.72 8.84
N GLY A 98 -20.54 13.75 9.58
CA GLY A 98 -21.57 13.66 10.60
C GLY A 98 -21.10 13.00 11.91
N PHE A 99 -19.79 12.80 12.10
CA PHE A 99 -19.23 12.28 13.34
C PHE A 99 -17.83 12.82 13.62
N HIS A 100 -17.47 12.91 14.89
CA HIS A 100 -16.13 13.29 15.33
C HIS A 100 -15.17 12.10 15.27
N GLY A 101 -14.11 12.22 14.46
CA GLY A 101 -13.10 11.18 14.23
C GLY A 101 -11.66 11.69 14.40
N PRO A 102 -10.64 10.83 14.20
CA PRO A 102 -9.24 11.24 14.22
C PRO A 102 -8.91 12.16 13.03
N GLU A 103 -8.21 13.26 13.27
CA GLU A 103 -7.87 14.23 12.22
C GLU A 103 -6.95 13.66 11.13
N GLU A 104 -6.17 12.62 11.49
CA GLU A 104 -5.21 12.02 10.59
C GLU A 104 -5.84 10.86 9.80
N ILE A 105 -5.55 10.81 8.50
CA ILE A 105 -5.96 9.69 7.65
C ILE A 105 -5.10 8.47 7.93
N LEU A 106 -3.77 8.65 8.02
CA LEU A 106 -2.82 7.64 8.51
C LEU A 106 -2.07 8.19 9.71
N TYR A 107 -2.16 7.48 10.84
CA TYR A 107 -1.46 7.83 12.06
C TYR A 107 0.03 7.46 11.99
N ARG A 108 0.94 8.36 12.40
CA ARG A 108 2.41 8.18 12.28
C ARG A 108 2.99 6.84 12.76
N TYR A 109 2.42 6.23 13.80
CA TYR A 109 2.91 4.93 14.33
C TYR A 109 2.33 3.72 13.60
N ASN A 110 1.28 3.93 12.81
CA ASN A 110 0.69 2.96 11.89
C ASN A 110 1.26 3.12 10.47
N ILE A 111 2.36 3.85 10.29
CA ILE A 111 3.03 4.02 9.00
C ILE A 111 4.39 3.33 9.08
N VAL A 112 4.69 2.51 8.08
CA VAL A 112 5.98 1.85 7.90
C VAL A 112 6.53 2.27 6.55
N ARG A 113 7.68 2.95 6.56
CA ARG A 113 8.38 3.33 5.35
C ARG A 113 8.91 2.10 4.63
N THR A 114 8.66 2.02 3.34
CA THR A 114 9.26 1.03 2.46
C THR A 114 10.57 1.63 1.96
N SER A 115 11.69 0.95 2.21
CA SER A 115 12.93 1.24 1.51
C SER A 115 12.86 0.46 0.22
N HIS A 116 12.71 1.15 -0.92
CA HIS A 116 12.87 0.51 -2.22
C HIS A 116 14.21 -0.22 -2.26
N ARG A 117 14.18 -1.56 -2.27
CA ARG A 117 15.09 -2.30 -3.14
C ARG A 117 14.34 -2.40 -4.45
N THR A 118 14.68 -1.54 -5.40
CA THR A 118 14.28 -1.74 -6.80
C THR A 118 14.71 -3.16 -7.18
N GLY A 119 13.76 -4.10 -7.24
CA GLY A 119 14.08 -5.50 -7.48
C GLY A 119 12.97 -6.45 -7.04
N SER A 120 12.15 -6.84 -8.01
CA SER A 120 11.24 -7.99 -8.04
C SER A 120 9.75 -7.67 -8.00
N LEU A 121 9.28 -7.02 -9.07
CA LEU A 121 7.98 -7.33 -9.64
C LEU A 121 8.24 -7.90 -11.04
N THR A 122 8.77 -9.12 -11.10
CA THR A 122 8.47 -9.99 -12.23
C THR A 122 6.97 -10.28 -12.11
N VAL A 123 6.15 -9.47 -12.78
CA VAL A 123 4.79 -9.84 -13.11
C VAL A 123 4.88 -11.14 -13.91
N ALA A 124 4.64 -12.26 -13.25
CA ALA A 124 4.42 -13.54 -13.89
C ALA A 124 3.09 -13.47 -14.66
N LEU A 125 3.12 -12.86 -15.84
CA LEU A 125 2.16 -13.13 -16.91
C LEU A 125 2.80 -14.15 -17.85
N SER A 126 2.90 -15.40 -17.40
CA SER A 126 3.07 -16.55 -18.31
C SER A 126 2.74 -17.84 -17.56
N LEU A 127 1.46 -18.22 -17.52
CA LEU A 127 1.01 -19.57 -17.14
C LEU A 127 -0.29 -19.95 -17.88
N ASN A 128 -0.23 -20.01 -19.21
CA ASN A 128 -1.07 -20.81 -20.10
C ASN A 128 -0.13 -21.12 -21.29
N ASP A 129 0.35 -22.33 -21.59
CA ASP A 129 -0.32 -23.61 -21.72
C ASP A 129 0.68 -24.75 -21.45
N LEU A 130 0.37 -25.62 -20.49
CA LEU A 130 0.95 -26.96 -20.43
C LEU A 130 -0.14 -27.93 -19.98
N THR A 131 -0.99 -28.33 -20.92
CA THR A 131 -1.61 -29.66 -20.90
C THR A 131 -1.85 -30.12 -22.33
N THR A 132 -0.87 -30.79 -22.93
CA THR A 132 -1.03 -32.04 -23.70
C THR A 132 0.36 -32.55 -24.10
N ILE A 133 0.78 -33.66 -23.50
CA ILE A 133 1.87 -34.54 -23.94
C ILE A 133 1.21 -35.94 -24.04
N PRO A 134 1.70 -36.90 -24.85
CA PRO A 134 1.96 -36.92 -26.29
C PRO A 134 1.11 -38.02 -26.99
N SER A 135 1.05 -38.03 -28.32
CA SER A 135 0.72 -39.24 -29.11
C SER A 135 1.97 -39.70 -29.89
N PRO A 136 2.36 -40.98 -29.84
CA PRO A 136 3.47 -41.50 -30.62
C PRO A 136 2.94 -42.05 -31.95
N GLU A 137 3.23 -41.39 -33.07
CA GLU A 137 3.20 -42.06 -34.37
C GLU A 137 4.62 -42.06 -34.93
N GLY A 138 5.14 -43.27 -35.08
CA GLY A 138 6.47 -43.53 -35.58
C GLY A 138 6.54 -43.37 -37.08
N ASN A 139 7.60 -42.71 -37.54
CA ASN A 139 8.11 -42.90 -38.88
C ASN A 139 9.49 -43.52 -38.75
N ARG A 140 9.60 -44.76 -39.24
CA ARG A 140 10.87 -45.40 -39.53
C ARG A 140 11.40 -44.73 -40.79
N ASP A 141 12.46 -43.95 -40.63
CA ASP A 141 13.33 -43.58 -41.73
C ASP A 141 14.15 -44.82 -42.10
N GLU A 142 13.74 -45.52 -43.17
CA GLU A 142 14.63 -46.44 -43.89
C GLU A 142 15.35 -45.65 -44.98
N ASP A 143 16.42 -44.97 -44.61
CA ASP A 143 17.47 -44.55 -45.54
C ASP A 143 18.70 -45.43 -45.31
N SER A 144 18.99 -46.30 -46.27
CA SER A 144 20.30 -46.92 -46.45
C SER A 144 20.50 -47.26 -47.92
N ASP A 145 21.03 -46.25 -48.62
CA ASP A 145 22.21 -46.29 -49.46
C ASP A 145 22.75 -47.66 -49.94
N SER A 146 22.89 -47.75 -51.27
CA SER A 146 24.04 -48.31 -52.01
C SER A 146 24.54 -49.73 -51.76
N GLY A 147 24.45 -50.55 -52.82
CA GLY A 147 25.15 -51.82 -53.02
C GLY A 147 24.70 -52.53 -54.28
#